data_AF-A0A535Z6B2-F1
#
_entry.id   AF-A0A535Z6B2-F1
#
_cell.length_a   1.000
_cell.length_b   1.000
_cell.length_c   1.000
_cell.angle_alpha   90.00
_cell.angle_beta   90.00
_cell.angle_gamma   90.00
#
_symmetry.space_group_name_H-M   'P 1'
#
loop_
_entity.id
_entity.type
_entity.pdbx_description
1 polymer ?
#
loop_
_entity_poly.entity_id
_entity_poly.type
_entity_poly.pdbx_seq_one_letter_code
_entity_poly.pdbx_strand_id
1 'polypeptide(L)'
;GYVAMAPDLYARIEPGIDYDEREADSLGKAFAAMQRLDVPRAVDDTVAALAHLRTLPEVTGHRAGIIGFCLGGGIAYFTAAKAEPDVAVCYYGSAIPGALELAPSIHCPILFHFGEADEYISAEQRAAVGAAFAETPGAELHLYPGAHHAFDNHNAAMFHHAEAAARAWERTVAFLRRELPV
;
A
#
# COMPACT_ATOMS: atom_id res chain seq x y z
N GLY A 1 7.09 2.57 19.59
CA GLY A 1 7.26 2.41 18.12
C GLY A 1 6.31 1.34 17.64
N TYR A 2 6.26 1.05 16.34
CA TYR A 2 5.38 0.02 15.80
C TYR A 2 6.07 -1.35 15.75
N VAL A 3 5.32 -2.41 16.03
CA VAL A 3 5.68 -3.78 15.64
C VAL A 3 5.32 -3.93 14.17
N ALA A 4 6.25 -4.42 13.35
CA ALA A 4 6.05 -4.56 11.91
C ALA A 4 6.21 -6.02 11.48
N MET A 5 5.38 -6.43 10.53
CA MET A 5 5.41 -7.75 9.89
C MET A 5 5.25 -7.55 8.39
N ALA A 6 6.13 -8.18 7.60
CA ALA A 6 6.05 -8.22 6.15
C ALA A 6 5.84 -9.68 5.72
N PRO A 7 4.62 -10.09 5.35
CA PRO A 7 4.37 -11.46 4.91
C PRO A 7 5.00 -11.72 3.54
N ASP A 8 5.56 -12.92 3.34
CA ASP A 8 6.02 -13.37 2.01
C ASP A 8 4.81 -13.73 1.14
N LEU A 9 4.28 -12.73 0.43
CA LEU A 9 3.13 -12.89 -0.46
C LEU A 9 3.44 -13.77 -1.67
N TYR A 10 4.72 -13.97 -2.01
CA TYR A 10 5.16 -14.80 -3.11
C TYR A 10 5.45 -16.24 -2.70
N ALA A 11 5.33 -16.60 -1.42
CA ALA A 11 5.64 -17.94 -0.89
C ALA A 11 4.93 -19.10 -1.62
N ARG A 12 3.75 -18.85 -2.18
CA ARG A 12 2.97 -19.84 -2.96
C ARG A 12 3.51 -20.05 -4.37
N ILE A 13 4.30 -19.11 -4.88
CA ILE A 13 4.96 -19.15 -6.18
C ILE A 13 6.35 -19.76 -5.99
N GLU A 14 7.16 -19.12 -5.14
CA GLU A 14 8.51 -19.51 -4.77
C GLU A 14 8.85 -18.79 -3.45
N PRO A 15 9.08 -19.53 -2.34
CA PRO A 15 9.43 -18.94 -1.05
C PRO A 15 10.72 -18.13 -1.10
N GLY A 16 10.70 -16.94 -0.50
CA GLY A 16 11.88 -16.09 -0.37
C GLY A 16 12.29 -15.40 -1.67
N ILE A 17 11.35 -15.14 -2.60
CA ILE A 17 11.61 -14.23 -3.72
C ILE A 17 12.03 -12.87 -3.15
N ASP A 18 13.27 -12.50 -3.46
CA ASP A 18 13.88 -11.20 -3.17
C ASP A 18 14.70 -10.79 -4.39
N TYR A 19 14.27 -9.73 -5.08
CA TYR A 19 14.93 -9.24 -6.29
C TYR A 19 15.64 -7.93 -5.98
N ASP A 20 16.97 -7.92 -6.16
CA ASP A 20 17.75 -6.69 -6.06
C ASP A 20 17.44 -5.78 -7.26
N GLU A 21 16.71 -4.69 -7.00
CA GLU A 21 16.28 -3.73 -8.01
C GLU A 21 17.42 -3.03 -8.77
N ARG A 22 18.66 -3.16 -8.29
CA ARG A 22 19.85 -2.64 -8.96
C ARG A 22 20.33 -3.55 -10.10
N GLU A 23 19.85 -4.80 -10.15
CA GLU A 23 20.15 -5.72 -11.25
C GLU A 23 19.37 -5.34 -12.52
N ALA A 24 20.02 -5.51 -13.68
CA ALA A 24 19.48 -5.09 -14.98
C ALA A 24 18.14 -5.73 -15.37
N ASP A 25 17.83 -6.93 -14.87
CA ASP A 25 16.61 -7.69 -15.18
C ASP A 25 15.67 -7.86 -13.96
N SER A 26 15.93 -7.12 -12.88
CA SER A 26 15.13 -7.20 -11.65
C SER A 26 13.66 -6.87 -11.88
N LEU A 27 13.38 -5.82 -12.64
CA LEU A 27 12.02 -5.41 -13.01
C LEU A 27 11.31 -6.48 -13.85
N GLY A 28 12.00 -7.07 -14.82
CA GLY A 28 11.43 -8.14 -15.66
C GLY A 28 11.02 -9.34 -14.82
N LYS A 29 11.89 -9.79 -13.92
CA LYS A 29 11.60 -10.88 -12.96
C LYS A 29 10.46 -10.51 -12.01
N ALA A 30 10.46 -9.29 -11.46
CA ALA A 30 9.41 -8.80 -10.57
C ALA A 30 8.04 -8.77 -11.26
N PHE A 31 7.97 -8.26 -12.49
CA PHE A 31 6.73 -8.26 -13.27
C PHE A 31 6.26 -9.69 -13.60
N ALA A 32 7.18 -10.59 -13.94
CA ALA A 32 6.83 -12.00 -14.20
C ALA A 32 6.31 -12.71 -12.94
N ALA A 33 6.89 -12.45 -11.77
CA ALA A 33 6.39 -12.96 -10.50
C ALA A 33 5.01 -12.37 -10.15
N MET A 34 4.83 -11.06 -10.33
CA MET A 34 3.55 -10.37 -10.11
C MET A 34 2.44 -10.93 -11.00
N GLN A 35 2.72 -11.21 -12.28
CA GLN A 35 1.73 -11.81 -13.20
C GLN A 35 1.27 -13.21 -12.79
N ARG A 36 2.11 -13.94 -12.04
CA ARG A 36 1.80 -15.27 -11.51
C ARG A 36 1.09 -15.23 -10.16
N LEU A 37 1.01 -14.05 -9.52
CA LEU A 37 0.41 -13.91 -8.20
C LEU A 37 -1.11 -13.98 -8.26
N ASP A 38 -1.67 -14.89 -7.46
CA ASP A 38 -3.11 -14.92 -7.17
C ASP A 38 -3.43 -13.82 -6.15
N VAL A 39 -3.86 -12.66 -6.64
CA VAL A 39 -4.13 -11.47 -5.81
C VAL A 39 -5.17 -11.75 -4.72
N PRO A 40 -6.34 -12.39 -4.99
CA PRO A 40 -7.28 -12.79 -3.95
C PRO A 40 -6.64 -13.61 -2.82
N ARG A 41 -5.78 -14.58 -3.16
CA ARG A 41 -5.04 -15.35 -2.14
C ARG A 41 -4.00 -14.52 -1.40
N ALA A 42 -3.30 -13.62 -2.08
CA ALA A 42 -2.36 -12.70 -1.43
C ALA A 42 -3.08 -11.77 -0.43
N VAL A 43 -4.31 -11.36 -0.73
CA VAL A 43 -5.18 -10.65 0.22
C VAL A 43 -5.55 -11.56 1.39
N ASP A 44 -5.95 -12.82 1.16
CA ASP A 44 -6.22 -13.78 2.26
C ASP A 44 -5.00 -13.99 3.17
N ASP A 45 -3.82 -14.12 2.59
CA ASP A 45 -2.56 -14.26 3.34
C ASP A 45 -2.25 -12.97 4.14
N THR A 46 -2.55 -11.79 3.58
CA THR A 46 -2.43 -10.50 4.29
C THR A 46 -3.43 -10.38 5.44
N VAL A 47 -4.67 -10.85 5.25
CA VAL A 47 -5.69 -10.92 6.32
C VAL A 47 -5.21 -11.82 7.45
N ALA A 48 -4.67 -13.00 7.13
CA ALA A 48 -4.12 -13.92 8.12
C ALA A 48 -2.92 -13.32 8.87
N ALA A 49 -2.02 -12.62 8.16
CA ALA A 49 -0.89 -11.91 8.76
C ALA A 49 -1.34 -10.79 9.70
N LEU A 50 -2.33 -9.98 9.28
CA LEU A 50 -2.92 -8.93 10.12
C LEU A 50 -3.52 -9.52 11.40
N ALA A 51 -4.31 -10.60 11.27
CA ALA A 51 -4.91 -11.28 12.41
C ALA A 51 -3.83 -11.82 13.37
N HIS A 52 -2.77 -12.43 12.84
CA HIS A 52 -1.66 -12.93 13.65
C HIS A 52 -0.90 -11.81 14.36
N LEU A 53 -0.61 -10.69 13.67
CA LEU A 53 0.07 -9.54 14.25
C LEU A 53 -0.69 -9.01 15.47
N ARG A 54 -2.03 -8.96 15.41
CA ARG A 54 -2.88 -8.55 16.54
C ARG A 54 -2.79 -9.48 17.76
N THR A 55 -2.35 -10.73 17.61
CA THR A 55 -2.21 -11.65 18.75
C THR A 55 -0.84 -11.58 19.43
N LEU A 56 0.12 -10.85 18.88
CA LEU A 56 1.46 -10.76 19.46
C LEU A 56 1.42 -9.96 20.78
N PRO A 57 2.10 -10.42 21.85
CA PRO A 57 2.11 -9.72 23.14
C PRO A 57 2.76 -8.33 23.06
N GLU A 58 3.58 -8.07 22.05
CA GLU A 58 4.20 -6.77 21.78
C GLU A 58 3.24 -5.75 21.15
N VAL A 59 2.05 -6.18 20.71
CA VAL A 59 1.05 -5.31 20.06
C VAL A 59 0.04 -4.77 21.08
N THR A 60 0.17 -3.48 21.38
CA THR A 60 -0.73 -2.76 22.29
C THR A 60 -2.17 -2.78 21.78
N GLY A 61 -3.10 -3.21 22.65
CA GLY A 61 -4.53 -3.13 22.40
C GLY A 61 -5.04 -3.99 21.23
N HIS A 62 -4.24 -4.94 20.73
CA HIS A 62 -4.58 -5.78 19.58
C HIS A 62 -4.94 -4.99 18.32
N ARG A 63 -4.38 -3.78 18.18
CA ARG A 63 -4.62 -2.88 17.03
C ARG A 63 -3.51 -3.02 16.01
N ALA A 64 -3.87 -3.09 14.74
CA ALA A 64 -2.91 -3.23 13.65
C ALA A 64 -3.41 -2.55 12.37
N GLY A 65 -2.48 -1.89 11.68
CA GLY A 65 -2.72 -1.27 10.38
C GLY A 65 -1.94 -1.94 9.27
N ILE A 66 -2.16 -1.48 8.04
CA ILE A 66 -1.47 -1.97 6.84
C ILE A 66 -0.90 -0.79 6.08
N ILE A 67 0.36 -0.92 5.65
CA ILE A 67 1.01 -0.01 4.70
C ILE A 67 1.44 -0.86 3.50
N GLY A 68 1.15 -0.40 2.29
CA GLY A 68 1.52 -1.11 1.08
C GLY A 68 1.98 -0.18 -0.04
N PHE A 69 2.88 -0.70 -0.88
CA PHE A 69 3.53 0.03 -1.98
C PHE A 69 3.30 -0.70 -3.32
N CYS A 70 2.92 0.03 -4.38
CA CYS A 70 2.63 -0.51 -5.71
C CYS A 70 1.58 -1.64 -5.64
N LEU A 71 1.95 -2.89 -5.98
CA LEU A 71 1.14 -4.09 -5.77
C LEU A 71 0.62 -4.16 -4.33
N GLY A 72 1.50 -3.93 -3.35
CA GLY A 72 1.16 -3.89 -1.94
C GLY A 72 0.16 -2.78 -1.61
N GLY A 73 0.18 -1.65 -2.33
CA GLY A 73 -0.80 -0.57 -2.17
C GLY A 73 -2.20 -1.02 -2.58
N GLY A 74 -2.32 -1.78 -3.67
CA GLY A 74 -3.56 -2.45 -4.05
C GLY A 74 -4.00 -3.50 -3.03
N ILE A 75 -3.07 -4.34 -2.56
CA ILE A 75 -3.36 -5.37 -1.54
C ILE A 75 -3.80 -4.74 -0.22
N ALA A 76 -3.22 -3.62 0.20
CA ALA A 76 -3.65 -2.87 1.37
C ALA A 76 -5.09 -2.37 1.23
N TYR A 77 -5.45 -1.82 0.07
CA TYR A 77 -6.82 -1.40 -0.25
C TYR A 77 -7.82 -2.57 -0.23
N PHE A 78 -7.49 -3.69 -0.89
CA PHE A 78 -8.36 -4.88 -0.89
C PHE A 78 -8.50 -5.50 0.49
N THR A 79 -7.42 -5.51 1.28
CA THR A 79 -7.45 -5.99 2.66
C THR A 79 -8.31 -5.07 3.53
N ALA A 80 -8.24 -3.75 3.32
CA ALA A 80 -9.08 -2.78 4.02
C ALA A 80 -10.57 -3.02 3.76
N ALA A 81 -10.94 -3.35 2.52
CA ALA A 81 -12.32 -3.69 2.16
C ALA A 81 -12.80 -5.06 2.70
N LYS A 82 -11.88 -5.93 3.11
CA LYS A 82 -12.18 -7.33 3.49
C LYS A 82 -12.08 -7.62 4.99
N ALA A 83 -11.18 -6.96 5.71
CA ALA A 83 -10.79 -7.38 7.07
C ALA A 83 -10.61 -6.23 8.07
N GLU A 84 -11.02 -5.00 7.71
CA GLU A 84 -11.10 -3.86 8.64
C GLU A 84 -9.84 -3.70 9.52
N PRO A 85 -8.67 -3.42 8.91
CA PRO A 85 -7.50 -2.99 9.67
C PRO A 85 -7.84 -1.69 10.43
N ASP A 86 -7.09 -1.39 11.50
CA ASP A 86 -7.31 -0.15 12.26
C ASP A 86 -6.97 1.10 11.44
N VAL A 87 -6.10 0.96 10.43
CA VAL A 87 -5.67 2.02 9.52
C VAL A 87 -5.07 1.39 8.26
N ALA A 88 -5.26 2.01 7.09
CA ALA A 88 -4.64 1.59 5.84
C ALA A 88 -3.87 2.74 5.17
N VAL A 89 -2.70 2.45 4.60
CA VAL A 89 -1.88 3.41 3.84
C VAL A 89 -1.49 2.78 2.51
N CYS A 90 -1.90 3.40 1.42
CA CYS A 90 -1.75 2.93 0.05
C CYS A 90 -0.83 3.87 -0.73
N TYR A 91 0.38 3.42 -1.03
CA TYR A 91 1.31 4.11 -1.93
C TYR A 91 1.14 3.60 -3.35
N TYR A 92 0.75 4.49 -4.27
CA TYR A 92 0.68 4.28 -5.72
C TYR A 92 0.09 2.91 -6.11
N GLY A 93 -1.03 2.52 -5.48
CA GLY A 93 -1.72 1.26 -5.74
C GLY A 93 -2.46 1.28 -7.08
N SER A 94 -1.84 0.75 -8.14
CA SER A 94 -2.37 0.83 -9.52
C SER A 94 -3.65 0.02 -9.76
N ALA A 95 -3.97 -0.94 -8.89
CA ALA A 95 -5.21 -1.71 -8.98
C ALA A 95 -6.44 -0.98 -8.38
N ILE A 96 -6.23 0.06 -7.56
CA ILE A 96 -7.29 0.75 -6.82
C ILE A 96 -8.33 1.41 -7.73
N PRO A 97 -7.96 2.15 -8.79
CA PRO A 97 -8.95 2.79 -9.67
C PRO A 97 -9.89 1.81 -10.37
N GLY A 98 -9.46 0.55 -10.54
CA GLY A 98 -10.26 -0.51 -11.16
C GLY A 98 -11.22 -1.23 -10.21
N ALA A 99 -11.25 -0.85 -8.93
CA ALA A 99 -11.98 -1.54 -7.87
C ALA A 99 -12.73 -0.58 -6.92
N LEU A 100 -13.14 0.60 -7.43
CA LEU A 100 -13.79 1.64 -6.64
C LEU A 100 -15.16 1.21 -6.06
N GLU A 101 -15.77 0.16 -6.61
CA GLU A 101 -16.97 -0.46 -6.05
C GLU A 101 -16.76 -1.05 -4.65
N LEU A 102 -15.49 -1.27 -4.24
CA LEU A 102 -15.14 -1.72 -2.89
C LEU A 102 -15.03 -0.57 -1.88
N ALA A 103 -14.98 0.69 -2.33
CA ALA A 103 -14.86 1.84 -1.44
C ALA A 103 -15.90 1.88 -0.31
N PRO A 104 -17.20 1.55 -0.54
CA PRO A 104 -18.20 1.51 0.52
C PRO A 104 -17.95 0.44 1.61
N SER A 105 -17.10 -0.56 1.34
CA SER A 105 -16.73 -1.61 2.31
C SER A 105 -15.51 -1.26 3.16
N ILE A 106 -14.89 -0.10 2.92
CA ILE A 106 -13.73 0.36 3.68
C ILE A 106 -14.21 1.28 4.81
N HIS A 107 -14.13 0.77 6.04
CA HIS A 107 -14.62 1.45 7.23
C HIS A 107 -13.51 2.06 8.11
N CYS A 108 -12.24 1.78 7.79
CA CYS A 108 -11.09 2.31 8.51
C CYS A 108 -10.58 3.63 7.90
N PRO A 109 -9.87 4.46 8.68
CA PRO A 109 -9.07 5.55 8.12
C PRO A 109 -8.11 5.02 7.06
N ILE A 110 -8.06 5.70 5.91
CA ILE A 110 -7.25 5.28 4.76
C ILE A 110 -6.52 6.47 4.14
N LEU A 111 -5.22 6.29 3.90
CA LEU A 111 -4.35 7.30 3.33
C LEU A 111 -3.85 6.85 1.95
N PHE A 112 -4.03 7.68 0.93
CA PHE A 112 -3.55 7.43 -0.43
C PHE A 112 -2.44 8.41 -0.80
N HIS A 113 -1.38 7.88 -1.41
CA HIS A 113 -0.29 8.67 -1.98
C HIS A 113 -0.14 8.37 -3.47
N PHE A 114 -0.26 9.38 -4.33
CA PHE A 114 -0.07 9.21 -5.77
C PHE A 114 0.88 10.25 -6.35
N GLY A 115 1.79 9.82 -7.23
CA GLY A 115 2.56 10.72 -8.06
C GLY A 115 1.71 11.33 -9.17
N GLU A 116 1.89 12.62 -9.48
CA GLU A 116 1.14 13.25 -10.56
C GLU A 116 1.61 12.84 -11.96
N ALA A 117 2.88 12.43 -12.07
CA ALA A 117 3.51 11.97 -13.30
C ALA A 117 3.48 10.44 -13.45
N ASP A 118 2.74 9.74 -12.58
CA ASP A 118 2.58 8.28 -12.61
C ASP A 118 1.93 7.81 -13.94
N GLU A 119 2.64 6.95 -14.65
CA GLU A 119 2.24 6.41 -15.96
C GLU A 119 1.18 5.30 -15.87
N TYR A 120 1.01 4.69 -14.69
CA TYR A 120 0.07 3.59 -14.46
C TYR A 120 -1.28 4.07 -13.92
N ILE A 121 -1.33 5.30 -13.39
CA ILE A 121 -2.52 5.84 -12.73
C ILE A 121 -2.78 7.24 -13.28
N SER A 122 -3.69 7.36 -14.26
CA SER A 122 -4.00 8.62 -14.92
C SER A 122 -4.58 9.68 -13.96
N ALA A 123 -4.54 10.95 -14.37
CA ALA A 123 -5.15 12.03 -13.60
C ALA A 123 -6.66 11.79 -13.34
N GLU A 124 -7.37 11.24 -14.32
CA GLU A 124 -8.78 10.86 -14.20
C GLU A 124 -8.97 9.75 -13.17
N GLN A 125 -8.13 8.71 -13.20
CA GLN A 125 -8.17 7.62 -12.24
C GLN A 125 -7.89 8.10 -10.81
N ARG A 126 -6.89 8.97 -10.61
CA ARG A 126 -6.61 9.57 -9.29
C ARG A 126 -7.78 10.42 -8.79
N ALA A 127 -8.38 11.22 -9.68
CA ALA A 127 -9.55 12.01 -9.35
C ALA A 127 -10.76 11.13 -8.97
N ALA A 128 -10.96 10.00 -9.66
CA ALA A 128 -12.01 9.04 -9.34
C ALA A 128 -11.81 8.39 -7.95
N VAL A 129 -10.56 8.05 -7.59
CA VAL A 129 -10.25 7.59 -6.21
C VAL A 129 -10.59 8.69 -5.21
N GLY A 130 -10.18 9.94 -5.46
CA GLY A 130 -10.51 11.07 -4.58
C GLY A 130 -12.03 11.27 -4.41
N ALA A 131 -12.80 11.17 -5.50
CA ALA A 131 -14.25 11.30 -5.46
C ALA A 131 -14.92 10.14 -4.70
N ALA A 132 -14.42 8.91 -4.85
CA ALA A 132 -14.97 7.74 -4.16
C ALA A 132 -14.81 7.80 -2.63
N PHE A 133 -13.82 8.55 -2.14
CA PHE A 133 -13.50 8.69 -0.71
C PHE A 133 -13.80 10.08 -0.14
N ALA A 134 -14.38 11.00 -0.93
CA ALA A 134 -14.57 12.40 -0.53
C ALA A 134 -15.41 12.57 0.74
N GLU A 135 -16.40 11.70 0.93
CA GLU A 135 -17.30 11.71 2.09
C GLU A 135 -16.95 10.62 3.13
N THR A 136 -15.82 9.91 2.94
CA THR A 136 -15.37 8.86 3.86
C THR A 136 -14.60 9.47 5.03
N PRO A 137 -15.10 9.38 6.28
CA PRO A 137 -14.40 9.93 7.43
C PRO A 137 -13.01 9.30 7.61
N GLY A 138 -11.98 10.13 7.78
CA GLY A 138 -10.61 9.66 7.97
C GLY A 138 -9.89 9.22 6.68
N ALA A 139 -10.53 9.38 5.51
CA ALA A 139 -9.84 9.20 4.24
C ALA A 139 -9.04 10.45 3.87
N GLU A 140 -7.79 10.25 3.44
CA GLU A 140 -6.92 11.31 2.94
C GLU A 140 -6.27 10.87 1.62
N LEU A 141 -6.17 11.79 0.65
CA LEU A 141 -5.46 11.54 -0.61
C LEU A 141 -4.49 12.69 -0.86
N HIS A 142 -3.23 12.35 -1.11
CA HIS A 142 -2.19 13.33 -1.41
C HIS A 142 -1.57 13.05 -2.78
N LEU A 143 -1.48 14.11 -3.58
CA LEU A 143 -0.80 14.13 -4.86
C LEU A 143 0.59 14.76 -4.73
N TYR A 144 1.54 14.24 -5.51
CA TYR A 144 2.94 14.69 -5.50
C TYR A 144 3.35 15.15 -6.91
N PRO A 145 3.44 16.47 -7.15
CA PRO A 145 3.83 17.02 -8.45
C PRO A 145 5.20 16.50 -8.92
N GLY A 146 5.30 16.11 -10.19
CA GLY A 146 6.53 15.59 -10.80
C GLY A 146 6.97 14.19 -10.34
N ALA A 147 6.32 13.62 -9.32
CA ALA A 147 6.62 12.26 -8.88
C ALA A 147 5.97 11.23 -9.81
N HIS A 148 6.76 10.23 -10.20
CA HIS A 148 6.33 9.09 -11.02
C HIS A 148 5.86 7.93 -10.14
N HIS A 149 5.56 6.79 -10.78
CA HIS A 149 5.32 5.55 -10.04
C HIS A 149 6.54 5.16 -9.18
N ALA A 150 6.27 4.51 -8.04
CA ALA A 150 7.31 4.07 -7.11
C ALA A 150 8.22 5.19 -6.54
N PHE A 151 7.74 6.45 -6.51
CA PHE A 151 8.56 7.61 -6.11
C PHE A 151 9.24 7.52 -4.73
N ASP A 152 8.68 6.72 -3.82
CA ASP A 152 9.19 6.51 -2.46
C ASP A 152 10.40 5.57 -2.41
N ASN A 153 10.64 4.81 -3.49
CA ASN A 153 11.64 3.76 -3.54
C ASN A 153 13.06 4.34 -3.58
N HIS A 154 13.77 4.26 -2.45
CA HIS A 154 15.16 4.72 -2.33
C HIS A 154 16.20 3.70 -2.80
N ASN A 155 15.80 2.45 -3.08
CA ASN A 155 16.71 1.39 -3.53
C ASN A 155 17.02 1.48 -5.02
N ALA A 156 16.09 2.05 -5.80
CA ALA A 156 16.23 2.26 -7.23
C ALA A 156 16.14 3.75 -7.57
N ALA A 157 17.30 4.38 -7.80
CA ALA A 157 17.43 5.82 -8.06
C ALA A 157 16.60 6.30 -9.27
N MET A 158 16.26 5.41 -10.21
CA MET A 158 15.41 5.73 -11.35
C MET A 158 13.95 6.04 -10.97
N PHE A 159 13.46 5.51 -9.85
CA PHE A 159 12.11 5.78 -9.35
C PHE A 159 12.10 6.89 -8.30
N HIS A 160 13.16 6.99 -7.49
CA HIS A 160 13.17 7.86 -6.32
C HIS A 160 12.97 9.34 -6.65
N HIS A 161 11.94 9.97 -6.04
CA HIS A 161 11.75 11.41 -6.05
C HIS A 161 11.84 11.94 -4.62
N ALA A 162 13.04 12.42 -4.22
CA ALA A 162 13.39 12.70 -2.83
C ALA A 162 12.39 13.59 -2.06
N GLU A 163 11.92 14.69 -2.67
CA GLU A 163 10.97 15.60 -2.02
C GLU A 163 9.60 14.95 -1.77
N ALA A 164 9.06 14.25 -2.78
CA ALA A 164 7.80 13.54 -2.70
C ALA A 164 7.87 12.39 -1.68
N ALA A 165 8.95 11.60 -1.71
CA ALA A 165 9.19 10.51 -0.77
C ALA A 165 9.23 11.02 0.68
N ALA A 166 10.05 12.05 0.95
CA ALA A 166 10.16 12.64 2.28
C ALA A 166 8.81 13.17 2.78
N ARG A 167 8.07 13.87 1.92
CA ARG A 167 6.76 14.44 2.27
C ARG A 167 5.69 13.35 2.48
N ALA A 168 5.67 12.32 1.65
CA ALA A 168 4.74 11.20 1.80
C ALA A 168 5.00 10.44 3.10
N TRP A 169 6.27 10.19 3.43
CA TRP A 169 6.64 9.55 4.68
C TRP A 169 6.28 10.37 5.92
N GLU A 170 6.51 11.69 5.90
CA GLU A 170 6.08 12.61 6.96
C GLU A 170 4.57 12.50 7.22
N ARG A 171 3.77 12.54 6.13
CA ARG A 171 2.32 12.40 6.19
C ARG A 171 1.89 11.03 6.71
N THR A 172 2.53 9.95 6.25
CA THR A 172 2.27 8.59 6.73
C THR A 172 2.53 8.47 8.23
N VAL A 173 3.66 8.96 8.72
CA VAL A 173 3.98 8.92 10.17
C VAL A 173 2.99 9.76 10.97
N ALA A 174 2.61 10.94 10.48
CA ALA A 174 1.61 11.80 11.14
C ALA A 174 0.23 11.13 11.18
N PHE A 175 -0.18 10.50 10.08
CA PHE A 175 -1.44 9.77 9.96
C PHE A 175 -1.48 8.57 10.91
N LEU A 176 -0.43 7.74 10.93
CA LEU A 176 -0.33 6.60 11.84
C LEU A 176 -0.34 7.03 13.31
N ARG A 177 0.32 8.14 13.68
CA ARG A 177 0.27 8.65 15.07
C ARG A 177 -1.14 9.03 15.50
N ARG A 178 -1.97 9.51 14.56
CA ARG A 178 -3.34 9.94 14.82
C ARG A 178 -4.30 8.76 14.86
N GLU A 179 -4.22 7.88 13.87
CA GLU A 179 -5.18 6.78 13.69
C GLU A 179 -4.79 5.50 14.44
N LEU A 180 -3.48 5.27 14.65
CA LEU A 180 -2.92 4.11 15.34
C LEU A 180 -1.87 4.56 16.39
N PRO A 181 -2.28 5.27 17.46
CA PRO A 181 -1.38 5.68 18.53
C PRO A 181 -0.78 4.48 19.27
N VAL A 182 0.49 4.64 19.66
CA VAL A 182 1.30 3.65 20.40
C VAL A 182 1.48 4.02 21.86
#